data_AF-A0A6P2RLL6-F1
#
_entry.id   AF-A0A6P2RLL6-F1
#
_cell.length_a   1.000
_cell.length_b   1.000
_cell.length_c   1.000
_cell.angle_alpha   90.00
_cell.angle_beta   90.00
_cell.angle_gamma   90.00
#
_symmetry.space_group_name_H-M   'P 1'
#
loop_
_entity.id
_entity.type
_entity.pdbx_description
1 polymer ?
#
loop_
_entity_poly.entity_id
_entity_poly.type
_entity_poly.pdbx_seq_one_letter_code
_entity_poly.pdbx_strand_id
1 'polypeptide(L)'
;MIGHGSKANHLTYIGDADIGARVNIGAGTITCNYDGANKFRTVIEDDVFVGSDTQLVAPVRVGRGVTIAAGTTVWKDVADGMLALNEKTQTAKSGYVRPVKKKS
;
A
#
# COMPACT_ATOMS: atom_id res chain seq x y z
N MET A 1 1.60 -1.69 16.19
CA MET A 1 0.26 -2.09 16.71
C MET A 1 -0.83 -1.65 15.73
N ILE A 2 -2.01 -2.27 15.74
CA ILE A 2 -3.16 -1.84 14.92
C ILE A 2 -4.20 -1.19 15.83
N GLY A 3 -4.53 0.07 15.56
CA GLY A 3 -5.45 0.88 16.35
C GLY A 3 -6.91 0.45 16.20
N HIS A 4 -7.76 0.97 17.11
CA HIS A 4 -9.17 0.60 17.20
C HIS A 4 -9.93 0.90 15.88
N GLY A 5 -10.74 -0.06 15.44
CA GLY A 5 -11.57 0.05 14.24
C GLY A 5 -10.80 -0.01 12.92
N SER A 6 -9.48 -0.22 12.96
CA SER A 6 -8.65 -0.43 11.77
C SER A 6 -8.77 -1.87 11.26
N LYS A 7 -8.62 -2.06 9.95
CA LYS A 7 -8.81 -3.36 9.29
C LYS A 7 -7.73 -3.64 8.25
N ALA A 8 -7.34 -4.91 8.15
CA ALA A 8 -6.34 -5.43 7.20
C ALA A 8 -6.70 -6.88 6.84
N ASN A 9 -7.76 -7.04 6.03
CA ASN A 9 -8.51 -8.30 5.99
C ASN A 9 -7.98 -9.36 5.02
N HIS A 10 -7.19 -8.97 4.01
CA HIS A 10 -6.86 -9.86 2.90
C HIS A 10 -5.41 -9.69 2.42
N LEU A 11 -4.67 -10.80 2.33
CA LEU A 11 -3.39 -10.90 1.61
C LEU A 11 -2.42 -9.73 1.89
N THR A 12 -2.21 -9.39 3.16
CA THR A 12 -1.45 -8.20 3.56
C THR A 12 -0.30 -8.61 4.46
N TYR A 13 0.86 -7.95 4.33
CA TYR A 13 1.97 -8.05 5.28
C TYR A 13 2.19 -6.72 5.99
N ILE A 14 2.06 -6.74 7.32
CA ILE A 14 2.34 -5.61 8.22
C ILE A 14 3.42 -6.02 9.20
N GLY A 15 4.63 -5.49 9.03
CA GLY A 15 5.79 -5.67 9.90
C GLY A 15 6.34 -4.32 10.36
N ASP A 16 6.77 -4.25 11.62
CA ASP A 16 7.38 -3.06 12.23
C ASP A 16 6.57 -1.76 12.01
N ALA A 17 5.25 -1.83 12.19
CA ALA A 17 4.36 -0.70 11.91
C ALA A 17 3.53 -0.25 13.12
N ASP A 18 3.32 1.07 13.19
CA ASP A 18 2.30 1.72 14.01
C ASP A 18 1.15 2.15 13.12
N ILE A 19 -0.02 1.57 13.33
CA ILE A 19 -1.23 1.87 12.57
C ILE A 19 -2.25 2.47 13.54
N GLY A 20 -2.73 3.67 13.23
CA GLY A 20 -3.73 4.41 13.98
C GLY A 20 -5.11 3.75 13.98
N ALA A 21 -6.10 4.47 14.48
CA ALA A 21 -7.50 4.09 14.53
C ALA A 21 -8.23 4.34 13.20
N ARG A 22 -9.25 3.53 12.92
CA ARG A 22 -10.14 3.63 11.74
C ARG A 22 -9.40 3.66 10.39
N VAL A 23 -8.22 3.05 10.34
CA VAL A 23 -7.43 2.90 9.13
C VAL A 23 -7.98 1.73 8.29
N ASN A 24 -8.14 1.94 7.00
CA ASN A 24 -8.45 0.88 6.06
C ASN A 24 -7.19 0.46 5.29
N ILE A 25 -6.67 -0.73 5.58
CA ILE A 25 -5.58 -1.33 4.82
C ILE A 25 -6.15 -2.19 3.69
N GLY A 26 -5.96 -1.75 2.45
CA GLY A 26 -6.38 -2.46 1.25
C GLY A 26 -5.66 -3.80 1.08
N ALA A 27 -6.31 -4.72 0.38
CA ALA A 27 -5.77 -6.05 0.12
C ALA A 27 -4.43 -5.97 -0.65
N GLY A 28 -3.47 -6.84 -0.35
CA GLY A 28 -2.16 -6.80 -1.02
C GLY A 28 -1.20 -5.75 -0.48
N THR A 29 -1.57 -4.99 0.56
CA THR A 29 -0.66 -3.97 1.13
C THR A 29 0.54 -4.65 1.79
N ILE A 30 1.73 -4.06 1.60
CA ILE A 30 2.99 -4.57 2.16
C ILE A 30 3.77 -3.40 2.78
N THR A 31 4.14 -3.52 4.05
CA THR A 31 5.18 -2.68 4.67
C THR A 31 6.56 -3.24 4.30
N CYS A 32 7.29 -2.57 3.42
CA CYS A 32 8.65 -2.95 3.03
C CYS A 32 9.62 -2.47 4.13
N ASN A 33 9.76 -3.26 5.18
CA ASN A 33 10.43 -2.89 6.43
C ASN A 33 11.91 -3.28 6.51
N TYR A 34 12.47 -4.02 5.54
CA TYR A 34 13.83 -4.57 5.59
C TYR A 34 14.66 -4.11 4.39
N ASP A 35 15.87 -3.59 4.63
CA ASP A 35 16.77 -3.07 3.58
C ASP A 35 17.83 -4.09 3.09
N GLY A 36 17.86 -5.28 3.69
CA GLY A 36 18.94 -6.26 3.48
C GLY A 36 19.83 -6.48 4.70
N ALA A 37 19.75 -5.63 5.72
CA ALA A 37 20.49 -5.75 6.98
C ALA A 37 19.69 -5.32 8.21
N ASN A 38 18.95 -4.21 8.13
CA ASN A 38 18.23 -3.59 9.23
C ASN A 38 16.73 -3.50 8.94
N LYS A 39 15.94 -3.33 10.01
CA LYS A 39 14.49 -3.11 9.92
C LYS A 39 14.12 -1.69 10.34
N PHE A 40 13.15 -1.11 9.65
CA PHE A 40 12.67 0.26 9.87
C PHE A 40 11.16 0.29 10.07
N ARG A 41 10.67 1.35 10.69
CA ARG A 41 9.24 1.48 11.01
C ARG A 41 8.44 2.23 9.96
N THR A 42 7.23 1.74 9.73
CA THR A 42 6.17 2.46 9.01
C THR A 42 5.18 3.04 10.01
N VAL A 43 4.84 4.32 9.89
CA VAL A 43 3.81 4.97 10.71
C VAL A 43 2.63 5.34 9.83
N ILE A 44 1.44 4.90 10.19
CA ILE A 44 0.18 5.23 9.52
C ILE A 44 -0.73 5.83 10.59
N GLU A 45 -1.08 7.10 10.46
CA GLU A 45 -1.93 7.79 11.43
C GLU A 45 -3.42 7.44 11.24
N ASP A 46 -4.29 8.02 12.08
CA ASP A 46 -5.71 7.69 12.09
C ASP A 46 -6.41 8.08 10.77
N ASP A 47 -7.54 7.43 10.50
CA ASP A 47 -8.46 7.76 9.40
C ASP A 47 -7.83 7.66 7.99
N VAL A 48 -6.70 6.96 7.86
CA VAL A 48 -6.04 6.74 6.57
C VAL A 48 -6.76 5.65 5.75
N PHE A 49 -6.90 5.88 4.45
CA PHE A 49 -7.27 4.85 3.48
C PHE A 49 -6.04 4.45 2.67
N VAL A 50 -5.61 3.18 2.80
CA VAL A 50 -4.54 2.60 1.98
C VAL A 50 -5.17 1.78 0.86
N GLY A 51 -4.99 2.20 -0.39
CA GLY A 51 -5.45 1.45 -1.55
C GLY A 51 -4.82 0.06 -1.64
N SER A 52 -5.51 -0.85 -2.33
CA SER A 52 -5.02 -2.21 -2.53
C SER A 52 -3.67 -2.23 -3.24
N ASP A 53 -2.86 -3.24 -2.95
CA ASP A 53 -1.55 -3.49 -3.56
C ASP A 53 -0.57 -2.31 -3.40
N THR A 54 -0.67 -1.59 -2.28
CA THR A 54 0.27 -0.52 -1.94
C THR A 54 1.51 -1.07 -1.24
N GLN A 55 2.68 -0.56 -1.62
CA GLN A 55 3.95 -0.82 -0.94
C GLN A 55 4.36 0.40 -0.12
N LEU A 56 4.57 0.23 1.18
CA LEU A 56 5.00 1.29 2.10
C LEU A 56 6.49 1.07 2.44
N VAL A 57 7.39 1.84 1.84
CA VAL A 57 8.84 1.67 2.01
C VAL A 57 9.31 2.38 3.26
N ALA A 58 9.65 1.62 4.30
CA ALA A 58 10.09 2.18 5.57
C ALA A 58 11.55 2.71 5.48
N PRO A 59 11.92 3.73 6.27
CA PRO A 59 11.07 4.49 7.18
C PRO A 59 10.15 5.46 6.42
N VAL A 60 8.86 5.47 6.77
CA VAL A 60 7.88 6.38 6.17
C VAL A 60 6.71 6.64 7.12
N ARG A 61 6.21 7.88 7.11
CA ARG A 61 5.01 8.31 7.83
C ARG A 61 3.90 8.73 6.86
N VAL A 62 2.71 8.20 7.07
CA VAL A 62 1.48 8.59 6.39
C VAL A 62 0.61 9.34 7.38
N GLY A 63 0.43 10.64 7.12
CA GLY A 63 -0.34 11.55 7.95
C GLY A 63 -1.83 11.22 8.03
N ARG A 64 -2.51 11.81 9.00
CA ARG A 64 -3.92 11.55 9.31
C ARG A 64 -4.83 11.85 8.12
N GLY A 65 -5.83 11.00 7.89
CA GLY A 65 -6.84 11.24 6.85
C GLY A 65 -6.33 11.15 5.41
N VAL A 66 -5.10 10.68 5.19
CA VAL A 66 -4.54 10.49 3.84
C VAL A 66 -5.29 9.39 3.10
N THR A 67 -5.47 9.58 1.78
CA THR A 67 -5.88 8.53 0.86
C THR A 67 -4.70 8.15 -0.02
N ILE A 68 -4.36 6.86 -0.08
CA ILE A 68 -3.35 6.31 -1.00
C ILE A 68 -4.09 5.57 -2.12
N ALA A 69 -3.83 5.92 -3.37
CA ALA A 69 -4.41 5.23 -4.52
C ALA A 69 -3.87 3.79 -4.63
N ALA A 70 -4.65 2.89 -5.20
CA ALA A 70 -4.24 1.49 -5.38
C ALA A 70 -2.97 1.34 -6.24
N GLY A 71 -2.14 0.37 -5.88
CA GLY A 71 -0.88 0.06 -6.56
C GLY A 71 0.18 1.16 -6.41
N THR A 72 0.11 1.97 -5.35
CA THR A 72 1.07 3.06 -5.11
C THR A 72 2.22 2.56 -4.26
N THR A 73 3.44 2.87 -4.67
CA THR A 73 4.65 2.80 -3.84
C THR A 73 4.81 4.13 -3.10
N VAL A 74 4.87 4.09 -1.78
CA VAL A 74 5.07 5.25 -0.91
C VAL A 74 6.45 5.15 -0.28
N TRP A 75 7.37 6.04 -0.67
CA TRP A 75 8.77 6.09 -0.16
C TRP A 75 9.15 7.44 0.43
N LYS A 76 8.19 8.34 0.56
CA LYS A 76 8.33 9.65 1.21
C LYS A 76 7.13 9.87 2.11
N ASP A 77 7.34 10.63 3.19
CA ASP A 77 6.27 11.01 4.07
C ASP A 77 5.14 11.73 3.31
N VAL A 78 3.91 11.44 3.71
CA VAL A 78 2.71 12.06 3.16
C VAL A 78 2.07 12.88 4.26
N ALA A 79 1.86 14.18 4.02
CA ALA A 79 1.21 15.06 4.98
C ALA A 79 -0.30 14.80 5.09
N ASP A 80 -0.90 15.25 6.18
CA ASP A 80 -2.30 15.01 6.53
C ASP A 80 -3.28 15.42 5.42
N GLY A 81 -4.36 14.65 5.25
CA GLY A 81 -5.46 14.95 4.34
C GLY A 81 -5.10 14.91 2.85
N MET A 82 -3.90 14.48 2.47
CA MET A 82 -3.47 14.41 1.07
C MET A 82 -3.98 13.16 0.34
N LEU A 83 -4.00 13.26 -0.98
CA LEU A 83 -4.04 12.10 -1.88
C LEU A 83 -2.60 11.76 -2.31
N ALA A 84 -2.15 10.53 -2.07
CA ALA A 84 -0.89 10.02 -2.57
C ALA A 84 -1.14 9.00 -3.71
N LEU A 85 -0.48 9.21 -4.84
CA LEU A 85 -0.44 8.27 -5.95
C LEU A 85 0.90 8.36 -6.67
N ASN A 86 1.26 7.31 -7.41
CA ASN A 86 2.29 7.42 -8.44
C ASN A 86 1.61 7.63 -9.80
N GLU A 87 2.19 8.46 -10.66
CA GLU A 87 1.71 8.63 -12.02
C GLU A 87 1.77 7.31 -12.80
N LYS A 88 0.69 7.00 -13.51
CA LYS A 88 0.56 5.77 -14.30
C LYS A 88 -0.06 6.10 -15.64
N THR A 89 0.53 5.56 -16.70
CA THR A 89 -0.07 5.60 -18.04
C THR A 89 -0.71 4.26 -18.34
N GLN A 90 -2.03 4.23 -18.51
CA GLN A 90 -2.73 3.04 -18.97
C GLN A 90 -2.66 2.96 -20.50
N THR A 91 -2.14 1.85 -21.03
CA THR A 91 -2.17 1.55 -22.47
C THR A 91 -3.06 0.35 -22.72
N ALA A 92 -3.98 0.45 -23.68
CA ALA A 92 -4.75 -0.67 -24.19
C ALA A 92 -4.35 -0.96 -25.65
N LYS A 93 -4.09 -2.22 -26.00
CA LYS A 93 -3.75 -2.66 -27.36
C LYS A 93 -4.84 -3.59 -27.90
N SER A 94 -5.48 -3.20 -29.00
CA SER A 94 -6.38 -4.07 -29.75
C SER A 94 -5.61 -5.20 -30.43
N GLY A 95 -6.28 -6.34 -30.69
CA GLY A 95 -5.68 -7.47 -31.41
C GLY A 95 -4.79 -8.38 -30.57
N TYR A 96 -4.79 -8.26 -29.24
CA TYR A 96 -4.11 -9.21 -28.38
C TYR A 96 -4.76 -10.60 -28.49
N VAL A 97 -4.03 -11.57 -29.05
CA VAL A 97 -4.45 -12.98 -29.10
C VAL A 97 -3.84 -13.69 -27.89
N ARG A 98 -4.68 -14.04 -26.90
CA ARG A 98 -4.24 -14.81 -25.73
C ARG A 98 -3.73 -16.19 -26.18
N PRO A 99 -2.52 -16.62 -25.78
CA PRO A 99 -2.02 -17.96 -26.11
C PRO A 99 -2.99 -19.05 -25.62
N VAL A 100 -3.27 -20.01 -26.50
CA VAL A 100 -4.06 -21.20 -26.17
C VAL A 100 -3.14 -22.41 -26.04
N LYS A 101 -3.47 -23.33 -25.13
CA LYS A 101 -2.72 -24.57 -24.94
C LYS A 101 -2.72 -25.35 -26.25
N LYS A 102 -1.54 -25.74 -26.75
CA LYS A 102 -1.45 -26.69 -27.87
C LYS A 102 -2.09 -28.00 -27.41
N LYS A 103 -3.10 -28.48 -28.13
CA LYS A 103 -3.61 -29.84 -27.92
C LYS A 103 -2.49 -30.78 -28.33
N SER A 104 -2.00 -31.56 -27.36
CA SER A 104 -1.13 -32.71 -27.58
C SER A 104 -1.89 -33.79 -28.35
#